data_AF-A0A9X2D3I7-F1
#
_entry.id   AF-A0A9X2D3I7-F1
#
_cell.length_a   1.000
_cell.length_b   1.000
_cell.length_c   1.000
_cell.angle_alpha   90.00
_cell.angle_beta   90.00
_cell.angle_gamma   90.00
#
_symmetry.space_group_name_H-M   'P 1'
#
loop_
_entity.id
_entity.type
_entity.pdbx_description
1 polymer ?
#
loop_
_entity_poly.entity_id
_entity_poly.type
_entity_poly.pdbx_seq_one_letter_code
_entity_poly.pdbx_strand_id
1 'polypeptide(L)'
;MQHFSIPTCYFPSTAVFVDDSRDFLLNFVLQLDEGLAYRVFDSPFDALDCIHKKRCELELLSQRCISEYTEAKNCPLTNHTINLDLATIHAEVYNSRRFSEISVIVVDYAMPGMDGLEFCRRIEDTHIKKILLTGQADEKLAIAAFNEGLIHRYIKKSDPDVAGLIVKSIHDLQLHYFHGMSDMIVRMLSVTSPSCLHDKKFAEFFWELCKNKGIVEFYLADNSGSFFMLDDDANISFLIVKNEADMRLHYDLALDNGASEEVLDQLLSGEKIPCFWQANSATPQWNEWSNCLVPAHKFVSDETYYYAYVQGSVLFDVRLDKILSYHQHLEQLDAEEMFLI
;
A
#
# COMPACT_ATOMS: atom_id res chain seq x y z
N MET A 1 17.74 -8.56 8.17
CA MET A 1 17.00 -7.53 7.41
C MET A 1 15.91 -7.00 8.31
N GLN A 2 15.89 -5.70 8.56
CA GLN A 2 14.89 -5.05 9.41
C GLN A 2 13.56 -5.10 8.64
N HIS A 3 12.55 -5.77 9.20
CA HIS A 3 11.26 -5.95 8.52
C HIS A 3 10.48 -4.63 8.57
N PHE A 4 9.79 -4.29 7.48
CA PHE A 4 8.83 -3.19 7.48
C PHE A 4 7.64 -3.56 8.38
N SER A 5 7.32 -2.71 9.34
CA SER A 5 6.08 -2.81 10.14
C SER A 5 4.95 -2.00 9.50
N ILE A 6 5.29 -0.98 8.71
CA ILE A 6 4.39 -0.24 7.81
C ILE A 6 4.97 -0.36 6.40
N PRO A 7 4.20 -0.80 5.39
CA PRO A 7 4.69 -0.81 4.01
C PRO A 7 4.81 0.61 3.45
N THR A 8 5.66 0.78 2.43
CA THR A 8 5.84 2.06 1.72
C THR A 8 4.58 2.52 0.99
N CYS A 9 3.75 1.60 0.54
CA CYS A 9 2.41 1.87 0.06
C CYS A 9 1.50 0.70 0.37
N TYR A 10 0.20 0.96 0.41
CA TYR A 10 -0.85 -0.03 0.52
C TYR A 10 -2.10 0.50 -0.18
N PHE A 11 -2.79 -0.37 -0.89
CA PHE A 11 -4.13 -0.13 -1.42
C PHE A 11 -4.89 -1.46 -1.48
N PRO A 12 -6.23 -1.43 -1.45
CA PRO A 12 -7.03 -2.64 -1.66
C PRO A 12 -6.61 -3.32 -2.96
N SER A 13 -6.44 -4.64 -2.93
CA SER A 13 -5.98 -5.42 -4.07
C SER A 13 -6.93 -6.58 -4.32
N THR A 14 -6.86 -7.16 -5.51
CA THR A 14 -7.77 -8.22 -5.93
C THR A 14 -7.29 -9.59 -5.44
N ALA A 15 -8.18 -10.34 -4.82
CA ALA A 15 -7.98 -11.76 -4.54
C ALA A 15 -8.52 -12.63 -5.69
N VAL A 16 -7.82 -13.68 -6.07
CA VAL A 16 -8.28 -14.61 -7.11
C VAL A 16 -8.66 -15.94 -6.48
N PHE A 17 -9.88 -16.41 -6.74
CA PHE A 17 -10.39 -17.72 -6.33
C PHE A 17 -10.37 -18.67 -7.52
N VAL A 18 -9.75 -19.84 -7.34
CA VAL A 18 -9.64 -20.88 -8.36
C VAL A 18 -10.14 -22.20 -7.77
N ASP A 19 -11.30 -22.66 -8.22
CA ASP A 19 -11.95 -23.87 -7.74
C ASP A 19 -12.88 -24.41 -8.83
N ASP A 20 -12.82 -25.71 -9.12
CA ASP A 20 -13.68 -26.33 -10.14
C ASP A 20 -15.13 -26.51 -9.65
N SER A 21 -15.38 -26.34 -8.35
CA SER A 21 -16.71 -26.37 -7.75
C SER A 21 -17.36 -24.99 -7.71
N ARG A 22 -18.19 -24.71 -8.73
CA ARG A 22 -19.01 -23.48 -8.77
C ARG A 22 -19.90 -23.31 -7.54
N ASP A 23 -20.46 -24.39 -7.01
CA ASP A 23 -21.34 -24.33 -5.82
C ASP A 23 -20.57 -23.88 -4.58
N PHE A 24 -19.31 -24.33 -4.42
CA PHE A 24 -18.46 -23.88 -3.33
C PHE A 24 -18.13 -22.39 -3.48
N LEU A 25 -17.75 -21.97 -4.68
CA LEU A 25 -17.42 -20.57 -4.99
C LEU A 25 -18.60 -19.64 -4.73
N LEU A 26 -19.80 -19.97 -5.20
CA LEU A 26 -20.99 -19.15 -5.00
C LEU A 26 -21.36 -19.02 -3.52
N ASN A 27 -21.33 -20.12 -2.76
CA ASN A 27 -21.60 -20.07 -1.33
C ASN A 27 -20.54 -19.27 -0.57
N PHE A 28 -19.29 -19.41 -0.97
CA PHE A 28 -18.17 -18.72 -0.35
C PHE A 28 -18.22 -17.21 -0.61
N VAL A 29 -18.49 -16.79 -1.85
CA VAL A 29 -18.62 -15.38 -2.23
C VAL A 29 -19.70 -14.66 -1.44
N LEU A 30 -20.83 -15.32 -1.14
CA LEU A 30 -21.90 -14.75 -0.31
C LEU A 30 -21.49 -14.49 1.15
N GLN A 31 -20.36 -15.03 1.60
CA GLN A 31 -19.82 -14.88 2.95
C GLN A 31 -18.63 -13.92 3.01
N LEU A 32 -18.18 -13.38 1.87
CA LEU A 32 -17.10 -12.41 1.80
C LEU A 32 -17.57 -11.03 2.26
N ASP A 33 -16.63 -10.24 2.79
CA ASP A 33 -16.88 -8.85 3.14
C ASP A 33 -17.13 -8.01 1.88
N GLU A 34 -18.11 -7.10 1.93
CA GLU A 34 -18.49 -6.20 0.80
C GLU A 34 -17.32 -5.36 0.27
N GLY A 35 -16.27 -5.15 1.07
CA GLY A 35 -15.10 -4.37 0.71
C GLY A 35 -13.97 -5.14 0.01
N LEU A 36 -14.12 -6.43 -0.28
CA LEU A 36 -13.06 -7.23 -0.91
C LEU A 36 -13.28 -7.34 -2.43
N ALA A 37 -12.36 -6.78 -3.22
CA ALA A 37 -12.31 -7.05 -4.65
C ALA A 37 -11.82 -8.48 -4.91
N TYR A 38 -12.56 -9.26 -5.69
CA TYR A 38 -12.16 -10.60 -6.06
C TYR A 38 -12.48 -10.96 -7.51
N ARG A 39 -11.90 -12.06 -7.98
CA ARG A 39 -12.25 -12.72 -9.24
C ARG A 39 -12.31 -14.21 -9.07
N VAL A 40 -13.26 -14.84 -9.74
CA VAL A 40 -13.50 -16.29 -9.65
C VAL A 40 -13.18 -16.97 -10.98
N PHE A 41 -12.50 -18.11 -10.91
CA PHE A 41 -12.23 -18.98 -12.06
C PHE A 41 -12.57 -20.43 -11.72
N ASP A 42 -13.27 -21.10 -12.63
CA ASP A 42 -13.59 -22.53 -12.54
C ASP A 42 -12.55 -23.42 -13.26
N SER A 43 -11.54 -22.80 -13.86
CA SER A 43 -10.49 -23.43 -14.64
C SER A 43 -9.12 -22.89 -14.22
N PRO A 44 -8.18 -23.77 -13.81
CA PRO A 44 -6.83 -23.35 -13.44
C PRO A 44 -6.05 -22.77 -14.64
N PHE A 45 -6.40 -23.16 -15.86
CA PHE A 45 -5.74 -22.66 -17.07
C PHE A 45 -6.13 -21.21 -17.36
N ASP A 46 -7.42 -20.90 -17.30
CA ASP A 46 -7.93 -19.54 -17.53
C ASP A 46 -7.45 -18.56 -16.45
N ALA A 47 -7.35 -19.04 -15.20
CA ALA A 47 -6.75 -18.29 -14.10
C ALA A 47 -5.27 -17.95 -14.37
N LEU A 48 -4.46 -18.93 -14.81
CA LEU A 48 -3.05 -18.69 -15.15
C LEU A 48 -2.90 -17.67 -16.29
N ASP A 49 -3.68 -17.84 -17.37
CA ASP A 49 -3.65 -16.93 -18.51
C ASP A 49 -4.01 -15.50 -18.10
N CYS A 50 -4.99 -15.33 -17.21
CA CYS A 50 -5.36 -14.03 -16.65
C CYS A 50 -4.22 -13.41 -15.82
N ILE A 51 -3.60 -14.19 -14.93
CA ILE A 51 -2.50 -13.72 -14.07
C ILE A 51 -1.30 -13.29 -14.92
N HIS A 52 -0.89 -14.11 -15.90
CA HIS A 52 0.24 -13.81 -16.78
C HIS A 52 -0.03 -12.59 -17.66
N LYS A 53 -1.24 -12.46 -18.22
CA LYS A 53 -1.62 -11.29 -19.02
C LYS A 53 -1.59 -10.01 -18.19
N LYS A 54 -2.08 -10.05 -16.94
CA LYS A 54 -2.14 -8.87 -16.07
C LYS A 54 -0.74 -8.37 -15.71
N ARG A 55 0.20 -9.28 -15.45
CA ARG A 55 1.61 -8.94 -15.23
C ARG A 55 2.21 -8.17 -16.40
N CYS A 56 2.01 -8.65 -17.64
CA CYS A 56 2.51 -7.96 -18.82
C CYS A 56 1.96 -6.54 -18.96
N GLU A 57 0.70 -6.30 -18.58
CA GLU A 57 0.10 -4.96 -18.61
C GLU A 57 0.73 -4.00 -17.57
N LEU A 58 1.03 -4.49 -16.36
CA LEU A 58 1.68 -3.72 -15.29
C LEU A 58 3.15 -3.40 -15.57
N GLU A 59 3.91 -4.35 -16.13
CA GLU A 59 5.29 -4.11 -16.57
C GLU A 59 5.36 -3.03 -17.67
N LEU A 60 4.34 -2.94 -18.53
CA LEU A 60 4.23 -1.90 -19.57
C LEU A 60 3.80 -0.53 -19.03
N LEU A 61 2.93 -0.49 -18.01
CA LEU A 61 2.47 0.75 -17.37
C LEU A 61 3.55 1.36 -16.47
N SER A 62 4.23 0.54 -15.67
CA SER A 62 5.37 1.01 -14.85
C SER A 62 6.46 1.64 -15.71
N GLN A 63 6.77 1.07 -16.88
CA GLN A 63 7.69 1.69 -17.85
C GLN A 63 7.20 3.04 -18.40
N ARG A 64 5.88 3.22 -18.59
CA ARG A 64 5.30 4.47 -19.10
C ARG A 64 5.27 5.57 -18.03
N CYS A 65 4.84 5.25 -16.81
CA CYS A 65 4.86 6.18 -15.67
C CYS A 65 6.29 6.66 -15.37
N ILE A 66 7.27 5.77 -15.45
CA ILE A 66 8.69 6.13 -15.32
C ILE A 66 9.14 7.04 -16.49
N SER A 67 8.67 6.82 -17.72
CA SER A 67 9.07 7.61 -18.89
C SER A 67 8.53 9.04 -18.91
N GLU A 68 7.24 9.26 -18.61
CA GLU A 68 6.64 10.60 -18.55
C GLU A 68 7.28 11.45 -17.44
N TYR A 69 7.69 10.80 -16.34
CA TYR A 69 8.38 11.45 -15.24
C TYR A 69 9.88 11.68 -15.52
N THR A 70 10.51 10.83 -16.35
CA THR A 70 11.90 11.02 -16.80
C THR A 70 12.03 12.17 -17.79
N GLU A 71 11.01 12.50 -18.59
CA GLU A 71 11.04 13.71 -19.43
C GLU A 71 11.05 15.01 -18.61
N ALA A 72 10.48 14.99 -17.39
CA ALA A 72 10.59 16.08 -16.44
C ALA A 72 12.00 16.22 -15.79
N LYS A 73 12.88 15.20 -15.92
CA LYS A 73 14.27 15.22 -15.40
C LYS A 73 15.22 16.13 -16.19
N ASN A 74 14.81 16.69 -17.33
CA ASN A 74 15.68 17.55 -18.15
C ASN A 74 15.79 19.01 -17.66
N CYS A 75 15.45 19.31 -16.39
CA CYS A 75 15.71 20.60 -15.75
C CYS A 75 17.05 20.55 -14.96
N PRO A 76 18.09 21.29 -15.38
CA PRO A 76 19.48 21.01 -15.04
C PRO A 76 19.99 21.68 -13.74
N LEU A 77 19.20 21.74 -12.67
CA LEU A 77 19.65 22.38 -11.43
C LEU A 77 19.02 21.74 -10.19
N THR A 78 19.82 20.93 -9.49
CA THR A 78 19.94 20.74 -8.01
C THR A 78 20.24 19.28 -7.66
N ASN A 79 20.82 19.05 -6.48
CA ASN A 79 21.08 17.75 -5.85
C ASN A 79 19.76 17.01 -5.49
N HIS A 80 18.85 16.89 -6.46
CA HIS A 80 17.43 16.57 -6.36
C HIS A 80 17.08 15.09 -6.59
N THR A 81 18.08 14.20 -6.60
CA THR A 81 17.88 12.82 -7.05
C THR A 81 17.00 11.99 -6.11
N ILE A 82 16.98 12.27 -4.80
CA ILE A 82 16.34 11.38 -3.80
C ILE A 82 14.83 11.65 -3.61
N ASN A 83 14.39 12.92 -3.58
CA ASN A 83 12.97 13.27 -3.39
C ASN A 83 12.12 12.99 -4.64
N LEU A 84 12.75 13.03 -5.82
CA LEU A 84 12.08 12.77 -7.09
C LEU A 84 11.61 11.31 -7.17
N ASP A 85 12.35 10.39 -6.58
CA ASP A 85 12.09 8.95 -6.63
C ASP A 85 10.88 8.54 -5.78
N LEU A 86 10.68 9.15 -4.59
CA LEU A 86 9.51 8.90 -3.73
C LEU A 86 8.19 9.39 -4.34
N ALA A 87 8.23 10.42 -5.18
CA ALA A 87 7.01 10.88 -5.85
C ALA A 87 6.41 9.84 -6.79
N THR A 88 7.24 8.90 -7.28
CA THR A 88 6.78 7.74 -8.04
C THR A 88 5.85 6.84 -7.21
N ILE A 89 6.04 6.76 -5.89
CA ILE A 89 5.23 5.90 -5.01
C ILE A 89 3.80 6.43 -4.93
N HIS A 90 3.61 7.71 -4.63
CA HIS A 90 2.27 8.29 -4.55
C HIS A 90 1.65 8.58 -5.91
N ALA A 91 2.43 8.59 -7.00
CA ALA A 91 1.88 8.67 -8.36
C ALA A 91 1.03 7.44 -8.72
N GLU A 92 1.22 6.30 -8.04
CA GLU A 92 0.42 5.09 -8.23
C GLU A 92 -1.08 5.33 -7.96
N VAL A 93 -1.43 6.33 -7.15
CA VAL A 93 -2.84 6.74 -6.93
C VAL A 93 -3.57 7.11 -8.23
N TYR A 94 -2.83 7.59 -9.24
CA TYR A 94 -3.40 7.97 -10.54
C TYR A 94 -3.58 6.78 -11.48
N ASN A 95 -3.07 5.60 -11.11
CA ASN A 95 -3.34 4.37 -11.83
C ASN A 95 -4.76 3.87 -11.47
N SER A 96 -5.70 4.03 -12.40
CA SER A 96 -7.07 3.54 -12.22
C SER A 96 -7.17 2.02 -12.15
N ARG A 97 -6.11 1.28 -12.51
CA ARG A 97 -6.07 -0.19 -12.46
C ARG A 97 -5.36 -0.74 -11.22
N ARG A 98 -4.89 0.11 -10.29
CA ARG A 98 -4.14 -0.31 -9.10
C ARG A 98 -4.90 -1.31 -8.23
N PHE A 99 -6.21 -1.16 -8.10
CA PHE A 99 -7.03 -2.09 -7.32
C PHE A 99 -7.20 -3.48 -7.97
N SER A 100 -6.97 -3.57 -9.29
CA SER A 100 -6.95 -4.84 -10.03
C SER A 100 -5.62 -5.61 -9.89
N GLU A 101 -4.69 -5.11 -9.08
CA GLU A 101 -3.46 -5.80 -8.72
C GLU A 101 -3.78 -7.12 -8.03
N ILE A 102 -3.25 -8.24 -8.52
CA ILE A 102 -3.50 -9.56 -7.93
C ILE A 102 -2.45 -9.82 -6.85
N SER A 103 -2.86 -9.74 -5.59
CA SER A 103 -1.94 -9.89 -4.44
C SER A 103 -2.04 -11.25 -3.77
N VAL A 104 -3.22 -11.88 -3.79
CA VAL A 104 -3.50 -13.16 -3.14
C VAL A 104 -4.28 -14.07 -4.08
N ILE A 105 -3.90 -15.35 -4.12
CA ILE A 105 -4.63 -16.40 -4.81
C ILE A 105 -5.06 -17.45 -3.79
N VAL A 106 -6.32 -17.85 -3.88
CA VAL A 106 -6.93 -18.94 -3.14
C VAL A 106 -7.26 -20.03 -4.15
N VAL A 107 -6.65 -21.19 -4.01
CA VAL A 107 -6.74 -22.26 -5.01
C VAL A 107 -7.07 -23.59 -4.36
N ASP A 108 -7.99 -24.34 -4.95
CA ASP A 108 -8.23 -25.72 -4.54
C ASP A 108 -7.08 -26.64 -4.94
N TYR A 109 -6.76 -27.58 -4.07
CA TYR A 109 -5.81 -28.62 -4.39
C TYR A 109 -6.35 -29.56 -5.48
N ALA A 110 -7.60 -30.00 -5.36
CA ALA A 110 -8.16 -31.10 -6.13
C ALA A 110 -8.88 -30.67 -7.42
N MET A 111 -8.16 -29.98 -8.33
CA MET A 111 -8.72 -29.52 -9.60
C MET A 111 -8.41 -30.48 -10.78
N PRO A 112 -9.31 -30.62 -11.77
CA PRO A 112 -9.10 -31.46 -12.93
C PRO A 112 -8.00 -30.90 -13.85
N GLY A 113 -7.14 -31.78 -14.34
CA GLY A 113 -6.07 -31.45 -15.29
C GLY A 113 -4.81 -30.86 -14.65
N MET A 114 -4.94 -30.00 -13.63
CA MET A 114 -3.81 -29.41 -12.90
C MET A 114 -4.16 -29.28 -11.43
N ASP A 115 -3.37 -29.90 -10.54
CA ASP A 115 -3.57 -29.74 -9.10
C ASP A 115 -3.14 -28.34 -8.61
N GLY A 116 -3.66 -27.92 -7.45
CA GLY A 116 -3.40 -26.59 -6.90
C GLY A 116 -1.92 -26.30 -6.60
N LEU A 117 -1.11 -27.33 -6.31
CA LEU A 117 0.33 -27.13 -6.10
C LEU A 117 1.07 -26.88 -7.42
N GLU A 118 0.73 -27.64 -8.45
CA GLU A 118 1.25 -27.45 -9.80
C GLU A 118 0.84 -26.08 -10.37
N PHE A 119 -0.41 -25.66 -10.11
CA PHE A 119 -0.85 -24.30 -10.41
C PHE A 119 0.01 -23.26 -9.69
N CYS A 120 0.25 -23.42 -8.38
CA CYS A 120 1.10 -22.50 -7.62
C CYS A 120 2.52 -22.39 -8.18
N ARG A 121 3.09 -23.48 -8.71
CA ARG A 121 4.44 -23.50 -9.30
C ARG A 121 4.53 -22.73 -10.62
N ARG A 122 3.42 -22.62 -11.36
CA ARG A 122 3.37 -21.95 -12.67
C ARG A 122 3.14 -20.45 -12.58
N ILE A 123 2.87 -19.93 -11.39
CA ILE A 123 2.81 -18.49 -11.16
C ILE A 123 4.25 -17.98 -11.04
N GLU A 124 4.71 -17.29 -12.08
CA GLU A 124 6.07 -16.75 -12.13
C GLU A 124 6.30 -15.61 -11.14
N ASP A 125 5.25 -14.87 -10.78
CA ASP A 125 5.36 -13.82 -9.77
C ASP A 125 5.45 -14.42 -8.36
N THR A 126 6.63 -14.26 -7.78
CA THR A 126 6.96 -14.75 -6.45
C THR A 126 6.30 -13.94 -5.35
N HIS A 127 5.87 -12.70 -5.61
CA HIS A 127 5.30 -11.81 -4.59
C HIS A 127 3.86 -12.19 -4.26
N ILE A 128 3.08 -12.62 -5.27
CA ILE A 128 1.70 -13.07 -5.09
C ILE A 128 1.65 -14.12 -3.99
N LYS A 129 0.76 -13.95 -3.02
CA LYS A 129 0.60 -14.89 -1.91
C LYS A 129 -0.40 -15.97 -2.28
N LYS A 130 -0.18 -17.18 -1.79
CA LYS A 130 -0.93 -18.38 -2.20
C LYS A 130 -1.53 -19.07 -0.98
N ILE A 131 -2.85 -19.21 -0.99
CA ILE A 131 -3.66 -19.96 -0.02
C ILE A 131 -4.12 -21.24 -0.72
N LEU A 132 -3.72 -22.40 -0.21
CA LEU A 132 -4.17 -23.69 -0.72
C LEU A 132 -5.38 -24.19 0.09
N LEU A 133 -6.49 -24.46 -0.59
CA LEU A 133 -7.61 -25.18 0.01
C LEU A 133 -7.37 -26.68 -0.12
N THR A 134 -7.47 -27.41 1.00
CA THR A 134 -7.13 -28.83 1.04
C THR A 134 -8.33 -29.68 1.46
N GLY A 135 -8.40 -30.89 0.88
CA GLY A 135 -9.21 -31.98 1.40
C GLY A 135 -8.52 -32.71 2.56
N GLN A 136 -9.21 -33.71 3.11
CA GLN A 136 -8.70 -34.53 4.22
C GLN A 136 -7.43 -35.34 3.85
N ALA A 137 -7.22 -35.66 2.58
CA ALA A 137 -6.17 -36.58 2.15
C ALA A 137 -4.81 -35.90 1.87
N ASP A 138 -4.77 -34.57 1.77
CA ASP A 138 -3.68 -33.84 1.10
C ASP A 138 -2.83 -32.97 2.07
N GLU A 139 -3.08 -33.08 3.37
CA GLU A 139 -2.45 -32.22 4.39
C GLU A 139 -0.91 -32.34 4.42
N LYS A 140 -0.36 -33.54 4.22
CA LYS A 140 1.10 -33.73 4.20
C LYS A 140 1.78 -33.00 3.04
N LEU A 141 1.13 -32.98 1.87
CA LEU A 141 1.65 -32.28 0.68
C LEU A 141 1.57 -30.76 0.88
N ALA A 142 0.48 -30.27 1.48
CA ALA A 142 0.34 -28.87 1.83
C ALA A 142 1.40 -28.40 2.85
N ILE A 143 1.69 -29.21 3.87
CA ILE A 143 2.76 -28.90 4.84
C ILE A 143 4.12 -28.81 4.15
N ALA A 144 4.44 -29.74 3.23
CA ALA A 144 5.69 -29.70 2.48
C ALA A 144 5.77 -28.43 1.62
N ALA A 145 4.73 -28.13 0.83
CA ALA A 145 4.66 -26.93 0.00
C ALA A 145 4.76 -25.62 0.82
N PHE A 146 4.17 -25.59 2.01
CA PHE A 146 4.27 -24.44 2.92
C PHE A 146 5.70 -24.26 3.43
N ASN A 147 6.35 -25.34 3.87
CA ASN A 147 7.73 -25.29 4.36
C ASN A 147 8.74 -24.93 3.27
N GLU A 148 8.45 -25.28 2.01
CA GLU A 148 9.24 -24.90 0.83
C GLU A 148 8.99 -23.45 0.38
N GLY A 149 8.00 -22.76 0.97
CA GLY A 149 7.60 -21.40 0.60
C GLY A 149 6.83 -21.31 -0.73
N LEU A 150 6.38 -22.43 -1.29
CA LEU A 150 5.53 -22.45 -2.49
C LEU A 150 4.15 -21.86 -2.20
N ILE A 151 3.60 -22.19 -1.02
CA ILE A 151 2.35 -21.62 -0.52
C ILE A 151 2.58 -20.90 0.81
N HIS A 152 1.69 -19.96 1.13
CA HIS A 152 1.80 -19.09 2.29
C HIS A 152 0.76 -19.41 3.36
N ARG A 153 -0.29 -20.15 2.98
CA ARG A 153 -1.30 -20.68 3.89
C ARG A 153 -1.92 -21.94 3.28
N TYR A 154 -2.41 -22.84 4.13
CA TYR A 154 -3.31 -23.89 3.72
C TYR A 154 -4.49 -23.96 4.69
N ILE A 155 -5.69 -24.21 4.16
CA ILE A 155 -6.94 -24.25 4.93
C ILE A 155 -7.73 -25.48 4.50
N LYS A 156 -8.28 -26.22 5.46
CA LYS A 156 -9.12 -27.40 5.17
C LYS A 156 -10.50 -26.95 4.73
N LYS A 157 -10.98 -27.43 3.57
CA LYS A 157 -12.33 -27.12 3.06
C LYS A 157 -13.45 -27.57 4.00
N SER A 158 -13.22 -28.61 4.80
CA SER A 158 -14.19 -29.13 5.76
C SER A 158 -14.23 -28.36 7.09
N ASP A 159 -13.42 -27.31 7.24
CA ASP A 159 -13.43 -26.50 8.46
C ASP A 159 -14.76 -25.74 8.57
N PRO A 160 -15.47 -25.80 9.72
CA PRO A 160 -16.73 -25.09 9.88
C PRO A 160 -16.59 -23.56 9.75
N ASP A 161 -15.41 -23.00 10.00
CA ASP A 161 -15.10 -21.57 9.85
C ASP A 161 -14.17 -21.30 8.66
N VAL A 162 -14.24 -22.14 7.62
CA VAL A 162 -13.40 -22.00 6.41
C VAL A 162 -13.49 -20.60 5.80
N ALA A 163 -14.68 -19.99 5.79
CA ALA A 163 -14.87 -18.67 5.19
C ALA A 163 -14.14 -17.57 5.96
N GLY A 164 -14.36 -17.49 7.28
CA GLY A 164 -13.67 -16.52 8.14
C GLY A 164 -12.16 -16.70 8.13
N LEU A 165 -11.68 -17.96 8.09
CA LEU A 165 -10.26 -18.25 7.98
C LEU A 165 -9.65 -17.78 6.66
N ILE A 166 -10.35 -17.94 5.53
CA ILE A 166 -9.88 -17.47 4.23
C ILE A 166 -9.86 -15.94 4.21
N VAL A 167 -10.95 -15.26 4.59
CA VAL A 167 -11.02 -13.79 4.62
C VAL A 167 -9.89 -13.19 5.45
N LYS A 168 -9.71 -13.69 6.69
CA LYS A 168 -8.61 -13.27 7.55
C LYS A 168 -7.25 -13.51 6.89
N SER A 169 -7.06 -14.68 6.29
CA SER A 169 -5.80 -15.02 5.62
C SER A 169 -5.55 -14.14 4.39
N ILE A 170 -6.59 -13.73 3.67
CA ILE A 170 -6.47 -12.78 2.56
C ILE A 170 -5.96 -11.44 3.07
N HIS A 171 -6.59 -10.85 4.09
CA HIS A 171 -6.13 -9.57 4.64
C HIS A 171 -4.68 -9.62 5.14
N ASP A 172 -4.33 -10.65 5.91
CA ASP A 172 -2.97 -10.85 6.42
C ASP A 172 -1.94 -10.97 5.28
N LEU A 173 -2.30 -11.69 4.21
CA LEU A 173 -1.40 -11.94 3.08
C LEU A 173 -1.35 -10.77 2.09
N GLN A 174 -2.43 -10.00 1.92
CA GLN A 174 -2.40 -8.75 1.17
C GLN A 174 -1.42 -7.76 1.79
N LEU A 175 -1.44 -7.62 3.12
CA LEU A 175 -0.45 -6.78 3.81
C LEU A 175 0.98 -7.32 3.59
N HIS A 176 1.18 -8.64 3.67
CA HIS A 176 2.47 -9.27 3.39
C HIS A 176 2.92 -9.06 1.92
N TYR A 177 2.00 -9.02 0.96
CA TYR A 177 2.30 -8.67 -0.43
C TYR A 177 2.95 -7.28 -0.50
N PHE A 178 2.32 -6.26 0.10
CA PHE A 178 2.85 -4.89 0.11
C PHE A 178 4.14 -4.72 0.93
N HIS A 179 4.36 -5.52 1.99
CA HIS A 179 5.66 -5.58 2.66
C HIS A 179 6.76 -6.10 1.73
N GLY A 180 6.49 -7.16 0.96
CA GLY A 180 7.42 -7.67 -0.05
C GLY A 180 7.72 -6.64 -1.14
N MET A 181 6.69 -5.93 -1.61
CA MET A 181 6.87 -4.83 -2.57
C MET A 181 7.71 -3.69 -2.00
N SER A 182 7.54 -3.36 -0.72
CA SER A 182 8.27 -2.26 -0.07
C SER A 182 9.78 -2.49 -0.09
N ASP A 183 10.23 -3.72 0.17
CA ASP A 183 11.64 -4.09 0.06
C ASP A 183 12.18 -3.87 -1.36
N MET A 184 11.38 -4.16 -2.39
CA MET A 184 11.74 -3.94 -3.79
C MET A 184 11.78 -2.45 -4.14
N ILE A 185 10.76 -1.68 -3.76
CA ILE A 185 10.64 -0.24 -4.04
C ILE A 185 11.83 0.51 -3.42
N VAL A 186 12.13 0.27 -2.14
CA VAL A 186 13.23 0.94 -1.43
C VAL A 186 14.58 0.64 -2.07
N ARG A 187 14.80 -0.61 -2.50
CA ARG A 187 16.03 -0.99 -3.23
C ARG A 187 16.11 -0.36 -4.62
N MET A 188 15.01 -0.31 -5.35
CA MET A 188 14.95 0.25 -6.71
C MET A 188 15.21 1.75 -6.70
N LEU A 189 14.58 2.46 -5.77
CA LEU A 189 14.69 3.91 -5.64
C LEU A 189 15.99 4.34 -4.92
N SER A 190 16.76 3.40 -4.35
CA SER A 190 17.98 3.69 -3.57
C SER A 190 17.75 4.71 -2.43
N VAL A 191 16.52 4.75 -1.90
CA VAL A 191 16.12 5.65 -0.82
C VAL A 191 16.36 4.97 0.52
N THR A 192 16.77 5.74 1.53
CA THR A 192 16.80 5.24 2.91
C THR A 192 15.38 5.24 3.48
N SER A 193 14.88 4.06 3.87
CA SER A 193 13.59 3.94 4.54
C SER A 193 13.55 4.76 5.84
N PRO A 194 12.49 5.54 6.11
CA PRO A 194 12.32 6.23 7.38
C PRO A 194 12.27 5.25 8.56
N SER A 195 12.84 5.63 9.70
CA SER A 195 12.90 4.80 10.91
C SER A 195 11.51 4.36 11.40
N CYS A 196 10.51 5.24 11.27
CA CYS A 196 9.14 4.97 11.72
C CYS A 196 8.45 3.79 10.99
N LEU A 197 8.87 3.45 9.76
CA LEU A 197 8.35 2.28 9.03
C LEU A 197 8.76 0.96 9.69
N HIS A 198 9.80 0.96 10.50
CA HIS A 198 10.32 -0.22 11.19
C HIS A 198 9.91 -0.28 12.67
N ASP A 199 9.42 0.82 13.23
CA ASP A 199 9.04 0.96 14.63
C ASP A 199 7.67 0.33 14.91
N LYS A 200 7.63 -0.69 15.77
CA LYS A 200 6.42 -1.46 16.03
C LYS A 200 5.35 -0.68 16.77
N LYS A 201 5.72 0.17 17.73
CA LYS A 201 4.73 0.96 18.49
C LYS A 201 4.15 2.05 17.61
N PHE A 202 4.99 2.66 16.77
CA PHE A 202 4.51 3.61 15.78
C PHE A 202 3.59 2.94 14.76
N ALA A 203 3.91 1.73 14.31
CA ALA A 203 3.04 0.96 13.43
C ALA A 203 1.67 0.64 14.05
N GLU A 204 1.61 0.23 15.32
CA GLU A 204 0.35 0.01 16.03
C GLU A 204 -0.51 1.30 16.04
N PHE A 205 0.10 2.44 16.37
CA PHE A 205 -0.55 3.75 16.30
C PHE A 205 -1.03 4.09 14.87
N PHE A 206 -0.19 3.85 13.87
CA PHE A 206 -0.49 4.13 12.47
C PHE A 206 -1.72 3.34 11.99
N TRP A 207 -1.75 2.04 12.26
CA TRP A 207 -2.88 1.19 11.87
C TRP A 207 -4.17 1.52 12.64
N GLU A 208 -4.06 1.90 13.91
CA GLU A 208 -5.20 2.40 14.67
C GLU A 208 -5.73 3.73 14.09
N LEU A 209 -4.84 4.62 13.67
CA LEU A 209 -5.20 5.87 13.00
C LEU A 209 -5.92 5.60 11.67
N CYS A 210 -5.38 4.71 10.82
CA CYS A 210 -6.02 4.32 9.57
C CYS A 210 -7.44 3.78 9.81
N LYS A 211 -7.60 2.88 10.78
CA LYS A 211 -8.91 2.32 11.15
C LYS A 211 -9.87 3.40 11.64
N ASN A 212 -9.43 4.29 12.52
CA ASN A 212 -10.28 5.34 13.10
C ASN A 212 -10.70 6.40 12.08
N LYS A 213 -9.90 6.60 11.03
CA LYS A 213 -10.14 7.58 9.96
C LYS A 213 -10.77 6.98 8.70
N GLY A 214 -10.93 5.66 8.64
CA GLY A 214 -11.46 4.98 7.45
C GLY A 214 -10.50 4.98 6.27
N ILE A 215 -9.19 5.04 6.51
CA ILE A 215 -8.18 5.04 5.44
C ILE A 215 -8.07 3.64 4.86
N VAL A 216 -8.28 3.53 3.55
CA VAL A 216 -8.20 2.26 2.81
C VAL A 216 -6.91 2.13 2.00
N GLU A 217 -6.33 3.25 1.57
CA GLU A 217 -5.06 3.28 0.85
C GLU A 217 -4.14 4.41 1.34
N PHE A 218 -2.83 4.15 1.30
CA PHE A 218 -1.82 5.11 1.70
C PHE A 218 -0.50 4.93 0.94
N TYR A 219 0.26 6.02 0.82
CA TYR A 219 1.50 6.11 0.06
C TYR A 219 2.53 6.94 0.81
N LEU A 220 3.76 6.46 0.89
CA LEU A 220 4.87 7.21 1.49
C LEU A 220 5.09 8.49 0.69
N ALA A 221 5.01 9.62 1.39
CA ALA A 221 5.13 10.95 0.80
C ALA A 221 6.57 11.45 0.89
N ASP A 222 7.26 11.34 2.03
CA ASP A 222 8.60 11.92 2.20
C ASP A 222 9.57 10.99 2.94
N ASN A 223 10.84 11.41 3.01
CA ASN A 223 11.91 10.68 3.71
C ASN A 223 11.78 10.74 5.25
N SER A 224 10.87 11.55 5.78
CA SER A 224 10.60 11.64 7.22
C SER A 224 9.58 10.58 7.69
N GLY A 225 8.87 9.96 6.75
CA GLY A 225 7.80 9.00 7.05
C GLY A 225 6.39 9.59 7.02
N SER A 226 6.19 10.71 6.32
CA SER A 226 4.86 11.24 6.07
C SER A 226 4.11 10.36 5.07
N PHE A 227 2.78 10.25 5.20
CA PHE A 227 1.93 9.46 4.32
C PHE A 227 0.83 10.30 3.69
N PHE A 228 0.63 10.10 2.40
CA PHE A 228 -0.58 10.49 1.66
C PHE A 228 -1.62 9.39 1.82
N MET A 229 -2.83 9.73 2.24
CA MET A 229 -3.86 8.79 2.68
C MET A 229 -5.19 9.10 2.02
N LEU A 230 -5.94 8.05 1.66
CA LEU A 230 -7.28 8.17 1.11
C LEU A 230 -8.24 7.19 1.78
N ASP A 231 -9.50 7.64 1.94
CA ASP A 231 -10.62 6.74 2.23
C ASP A 231 -11.18 6.10 0.95
N ASP A 232 -12.23 5.30 1.09
CA ASP A 232 -12.88 4.57 0.01
C ASP A 232 -13.49 5.46 -1.08
N ASP A 233 -13.93 6.67 -0.73
CA ASP A 233 -14.45 7.70 -1.63
C ASP A 233 -13.35 8.62 -2.23
N ALA A 234 -12.07 8.30 -2.00
CA ALA A 234 -10.91 9.08 -2.41
C ALA A 234 -10.82 10.49 -1.78
N ASN A 235 -11.37 10.69 -0.58
CA ASN A 235 -11.13 11.91 0.20
C ASN A 235 -9.69 11.93 0.71
N ILE A 236 -9.02 13.05 0.46
CA ILE A 236 -7.58 13.18 0.71
C ILE A 236 -7.29 13.56 2.16
N SER A 237 -6.27 12.92 2.71
CA SER A 237 -5.63 13.32 3.95
C SER A 237 -4.13 13.05 3.94
N PHE A 238 -3.44 13.65 4.90
CA PHE A 238 -2.02 13.44 5.12
C PHE A 238 -1.74 13.17 6.60
N LEU A 239 -0.88 12.19 6.85
CA LEU A 239 -0.17 12.05 8.11
C LEU A 239 1.22 12.63 7.91
N ILE A 240 1.45 13.84 8.40
CA ILE A 240 2.76 14.49 8.34
C ILE A 240 3.57 14.00 9.52
N VAL A 241 4.79 13.51 9.28
CA VAL A 241 5.69 12.98 10.30
C VAL A 241 7.05 13.67 10.19
N LYS A 242 7.63 14.03 11.33
CA LYS A 242 8.97 14.60 11.44
C LYS A 242 9.71 13.96 12.60
N ASN A 243 10.98 13.61 12.40
CA ASN A 243 11.86 13.18 13.49
C ASN A 243 12.58 14.39 14.12
N GLU A 244 13.36 14.18 15.19
CA GLU A 244 14.10 15.26 15.84
C GLU A 244 15.15 15.94 14.94
N ALA A 245 15.75 15.21 14.00
CA ALA A 245 16.72 15.78 13.07
C ALA A 245 16.03 16.73 12.06
N ASP A 246 14.85 16.35 11.56
CA ASP A 246 14.03 17.19 10.70
C ASP A 246 13.60 18.46 11.43
N MET A 247 13.17 18.34 12.70
CA MET A 247 12.77 19.49 13.51
C MET A 247 13.92 20.47 13.72
N ARG A 248 15.15 19.98 13.99
CA ARG A 248 16.34 20.83 14.10
C ARG A 248 16.67 21.51 12.77
N LEU A 249 16.62 20.78 11.67
CA LEU A 249 16.86 21.33 10.33
C LEU A 249 15.85 22.45 10.01
N HIS A 250 14.57 22.25 10.33
CA HIS A 250 13.55 23.27 10.13
C HIS A 250 13.70 24.47 11.06
N TYR A 251 14.14 24.26 12.30
CA TYR A 251 14.49 25.35 13.22
C TYR A 251 15.64 26.20 12.66
N ASP A 252 16.72 25.58 12.22
CA ASP A 252 17.88 26.28 11.64
C ASP A 252 17.47 27.07 10.39
N LEU A 253 16.64 26.48 9.52
CA LEU A 253 16.08 27.18 8.35
C LEU A 253 15.18 28.36 8.73
N ALA A 254 14.38 28.24 9.79
CA ALA A 254 13.53 29.33 10.25
C ALA A 254 14.36 30.46 10.86
N LEU A 255 15.43 30.12 11.59
CA LEU A 255 16.37 31.07 12.20
C LEU A 255 17.13 31.85 11.12
N ASP A 256 17.67 31.16 10.12
CA ASP A 256 18.42 31.76 9.01
C ASP A 256 17.53 32.68 8.15
N ASN A 257 16.24 32.36 8.02
CA ASN A 257 15.27 33.19 7.32
C ASN A 257 14.73 34.35 8.17
N GLY A 258 15.08 34.46 9.45
CA GLY A 258 14.60 35.54 10.33
C GLY A 258 13.13 35.41 10.71
N ALA A 259 12.63 34.18 10.91
CA ALA A 259 11.30 33.95 11.47
C ALA A 259 11.14 34.56 12.88
N SER A 260 9.91 34.78 13.32
CA SER A 260 9.64 35.34 14.64
C SER A 260 10.10 34.42 15.78
N GLU A 261 10.43 34.99 16.94
CA GLU A 261 10.79 34.21 18.14
C GLU A 261 9.70 33.18 18.51
N GLU A 262 8.42 33.53 18.32
CA GLU A 262 7.30 32.61 18.54
C GLU A 262 7.36 31.36 17.65
N VAL A 263 7.73 31.51 16.37
CA VAL A 263 7.88 30.38 15.43
C VAL A 263 9.07 29.51 15.84
N LEU A 264 10.17 30.13 16.25
CA LEU A 264 11.36 29.41 16.72
C LEU A 264 11.06 28.60 17.99
N ASP A 265 10.35 29.18 18.94
CA ASP A 265 9.92 28.50 20.17
C ASP A 265 8.96 27.34 19.88
N GLN A 266 8.01 27.52 18.94
CA GLN A 266 7.07 26.47 18.51
C GLN A 266 7.78 25.28 17.84
N LEU A 267 8.82 25.54 17.03
CA LEU A 267 9.64 24.50 16.40
C LEU A 267 10.56 23.80 17.40
N LEU A 268 11.18 24.56 18.31
CA LEU A 268 12.11 24.03 19.31
C LEU A 268 11.40 23.14 20.34
N SER A 269 10.20 23.55 20.78
CA SER A 269 9.35 22.77 21.67
C SER A 269 8.71 21.55 21.00
N GLY A 270 8.56 21.59 19.67
CA GLY A 270 7.83 20.59 18.90
C GLY A 270 6.31 20.67 19.07
N GLU A 271 5.80 21.80 19.56
CA GLU A 271 4.35 22.07 19.65
C GLU A 271 3.70 22.14 18.26
N LYS A 272 4.45 22.59 17.25
CA LYS A 272 4.02 22.59 15.86
C LYS A 272 5.08 22.01 14.94
N ILE A 273 4.63 21.45 13.82
CA ILE A 273 5.49 20.96 12.74
C ILE A 273 5.21 21.71 11.43
N PRO A 274 6.22 21.84 10.55
CA PRO A 274 6.04 22.34 9.19
C PRO A 274 5.07 21.47 8.37
N CYS A 275 4.15 22.11 7.66
CA CYS A 275 3.18 21.45 6.78
C CYS A 275 3.36 21.75 5.28
N PHE A 276 4.55 22.16 4.84
CA PHE A 276 4.83 22.48 3.44
C PHE A 276 5.76 21.44 2.78
N TRP A 277 5.56 21.25 1.48
CA TRP A 277 6.32 20.29 0.68
C TRP A 277 7.59 20.89 0.08
N GLN A 278 8.68 20.12 0.18
CA GLN A 278 10.02 20.56 -0.23
C GLN A 278 10.19 20.74 -1.74
N ALA A 279 9.29 20.24 -2.61
CA ALA A 279 9.47 20.37 -4.07
C ALA A 279 9.09 21.75 -4.63
N ASN A 280 8.35 22.59 -3.88
CA ASN A 280 8.19 23.98 -4.26
C ASN A 280 9.31 24.81 -3.64
N SER A 281 10.29 25.11 -4.48
CA SER A 281 11.54 25.88 -4.31
C SER A 281 11.51 27.25 -3.61
N ALA A 282 10.53 27.56 -2.77
CA ALA A 282 10.61 28.68 -1.85
C ALA A 282 10.46 28.16 -0.42
N THR A 283 11.55 28.17 0.35
CA THR A 283 11.41 28.32 1.81
C THR A 283 10.41 29.45 2.05
N PRO A 284 9.37 29.24 2.88
CA PRO A 284 8.38 30.28 3.10
C PRO A 284 9.09 31.56 3.49
N GLN A 285 8.63 32.70 2.96
CA GLN A 285 9.22 33.98 3.36
C GLN A 285 9.08 34.12 4.89
N TRP A 286 9.95 34.90 5.52
CA TRP A 286 10.02 35.06 6.98
C TRP A 286 8.66 35.39 7.65
N ASN A 287 7.71 35.95 6.91
CA ASN A 287 6.36 36.29 7.35
C ASN A 287 5.29 35.20 7.12
N GLU A 288 5.61 34.10 6.43
CA GLU A 288 4.66 33.03 6.07
C GLU A 288 4.73 31.81 7.00
N TRP A 289 5.81 31.68 7.78
CA TRP A 289 6.03 30.54 8.67
C TRP A 289 4.87 30.27 9.63
N SER A 290 4.25 31.32 10.18
CA SER A 290 3.12 31.19 11.12
C SER A 290 1.91 30.48 10.51
N ASN A 291 1.69 30.61 9.20
CA ASN A 291 0.60 29.95 8.47
C ASN A 291 0.99 28.57 7.94
N CYS A 292 2.28 28.24 7.96
CA CYS A 292 2.85 27.00 7.43
C CYS A 292 3.16 25.97 8.53
N LEU A 293 2.74 26.23 9.77
CA LEU A 293 2.89 25.36 10.92
C LEU A 293 1.54 24.78 11.36
N VAL A 294 1.51 23.48 11.60
CA VAL A 294 0.34 22.78 12.14
C VAL A 294 0.62 22.27 13.56
N PRO A 295 -0.37 22.29 14.47
CA PRO A 295 -0.24 21.66 15.78
C PRO A 295 0.18 20.20 15.65
N ALA A 296 1.17 19.79 16.43
CA ALA A 296 1.73 18.47 16.37
C ALA A 296 1.56 17.70 17.67
N HIS A 297 1.49 16.39 17.54
CA HIS A 297 1.53 15.46 18.64
C HIS A 297 2.90 14.82 18.71
N LYS A 298 3.46 14.75 19.92
CA LYS A 298 4.71 14.05 20.19
C LYS A 298 4.43 12.58 20.48
N PHE A 299 5.07 11.69 19.74
CA PHE A 299 5.04 10.25 19.94
C PHE A 299 6.45 9.77 20.29
N VAL A 300 6.60 9.11 21.44
CA VAL A 300 7.90 8.63 21.92
C VAL A 300 7.93 7.11 21.81
N SER A 301 8.83 6.59 20.99
CA SER A 301 9.04 5.16 20.82
C SER A 301 10.54 4.84 20.81
N ASP A 302 11.06 4.15 19.80
CA ASP A 302 12.50 3.93 19.61
C ASP A 302 13.20 5.26 19.31
N GLU A 303 12.53 6.11 18.53
CA GLU A 303 12.86 7.51 18.31
C GLU A 303 11.65 8.40 18.69
N THR A 304 11.90 9.71 18.81
CA THR A 304 10.83 10.69 18.99
C THR A 304 10.32 11.14 17.61
N TYR A 305 9.02 10.99 17.39
CA TYR A 305 8.33 11.49 16.21
C TYR A 305 7.36 12.61 16.60
N TYR A 306 7.25 13.61 15.74
CA TYR A 306 6.24 14.66 15.79
C TYR A 306 5.32 14.47 14.61
N TYR A 307 4.02 14.34 14.85
CA TYR A 307 3.07 14.07 13.77
C TYR A 307 1.84 14.97 13.82
N ALA A 308 1.24 15.20 12.66
CA ALA A 308 -0.04 15.86 12.52
C ALA A 308 -0.86 15.19 11.42
N TYR A 309 -2.13 14.91 11.71
CA TYR A 309 -3.09 14.45 10.71
C TYR A 309 -3.86 15.65 10.17
N VAL A 310 -3.81 15.85 8.85
CA VAL A 310 -4.44 17.00 8.19
C VAL A 310 -5.30 16.51 7.04
N GLN A 311 -6.50 17.08 6.91
CA GLN A 311 -7.44 16.80 5.82
C GLN A 311 -7.17 17.73 4.64
N GLY A 312 -7.37 17.24 3.41
CA GLY A 312 -7.18 17.99 2.17
C GLY A 312 -5.75 17.96 1.63
N SER A 313 -5.55 18.62 0.48
CA SER A 313 -4.28 18.68 -0.25
C SER A 313 -3.28 19.64 0.41
N VAL A 314 -2.53 19.16 1.41
CA VAL A 314 -1.64 19.99 2.23
C VAL A 314 -0.19 19.94 1.76
N LEU A 315 0.34 18.72 1.53
CA LEU A 315 1.74 18.59 1.11
C LEU A 315 1.88 18.95 -0.38
N PHE A 316 1.18 18.27 -1.27
CA PHE A 316 1.25 18.54 -2.71
C PHE A 316 -0.14 18.68 -3.32
N ASP A 317 -0.18 19.29 -4.50
CA ASP A 317 -1.41 19.41 -5.29
C ASP A 317 -1.81 18.04 -5.84
N VAL A 318 -3.07 17.67 -5.63
CA VAL A 318 -3.60 16.35 -6.00
C VAL A 318 -4.72 16.53 -7.00
N ARG A 319 -4.59 15.87 -8.16
CA ARG A 319 -5.58 15.92 -9.22
C ARG A 319 -6.71 14.93 -8.95
N LEU A 320 -7.64 15.33 -8.08
CA LEU A 320 -8.81 14.53 -7.69
C LEU A 320 -9.61 14.01 -8.89
N ASP A 321 -9.70 14.78 -9.98
CA ASP A 321 -10.40 14.41 -11.21
C ASP A 321 -9.82 13.17 -11.92
N LYS A 322 -8.60 12.77 -11.57
CA LYS A 322 -7.89 11.62 -12.16
C LYS A 322 -7.82 10.41 -11.24
N ILE A 323 -8.31 10.52 -10.01
CA ILE A 323 -8.26 9.44 -9.04
C ILE A 323 -9.57 8.67 -9.12
N LEU A 324 -9.48 7.39 -9.48
CA LEU A 324 -10.58 6.45 -9.31
C LEU A 324 -10.63 6.04 -7.83
N SER A 325 -11.76 6.26 -7.17
CA SER A 325 -11.98 5.82 -5.79
C SER A 325 -12.18 4.31 -5.70
N TYR A 326 -11.91 3.72 -4.53
CA TYR A 326 -12.07 2.28 -4.36
C TYR A 326 -13.55 1.88 -4.39
N HIS A 327 -14.41 2.70 -3.81
CA HIS A 327 -15.85 2.50 -3.86
C HIS A 327 -16.36 2.43 -5.31
N GLN A 328 -15.98 3.38 -6.18
CA GLN A 328 -16.34 3.33 -7.60
C GLN A 328 -15.75 2.12 -8.34
N HIS A 329 -14.58 1.63 -7.91
CA HIS A 329 -14.00 0.43 -8.49
C HIS A 329 -14.83 -0.82 -8.16
N LEU A 330 -15.30 -0.95 -6.91
CA LEU A 330 -16.19 -2.05 -6.51
C LEU A 330 -17.52 -2.00 -7.28
N GLU A 331 -18.14 -0.83 -7.42
CA GLU A 331 -19.37 -0.68 -8.22
C GLU A 331 -19.19 -1.13 -9.68
N GLN A 332 -18.01 -0.85 -10.27
CA GLN A 332 -17.68 -1.28 -11.62
C GLN A 332 -17.49 -2.80 -11.71
N LEU A 333 -16.82 -3.41 -10.72
CA LEU A 333 -16.65 -4.86 -10.67
C LEU A 333 -17.98 -5.59 -10.52
N ASP A 334 -18.84 -5.14 -9.61
CA ASP A 334 -20.17 -5.73 -9.40
C ASP A 334 -21.03 -5.65 -10.66
N ALA A 335 -20.94 -4.54 -11.40
CA ALA A 335 -21.60 -4.39 -12.68
C ALA A 335 -21.05 -5.38 -13.73
N GLU A 336 -19.73 -5.53 -13.84
CA GLU A 336 -19.09 -6.49 -14.76
C GLU A 336 -19.50 -7.94 -14.46
N GLU A 337 -19.57 -8.34 -13.18
CA GLU A 337 -19.98 -9.69 -12.79
C GLU A 337 -21.47 -9.93 -13.00
N MET A 338 -22.33 -8.93 -12.81
CA MET A 338 -23.76 -9.01 -13.15
C MET A 338 -24.02 -9.23 -14.65
N PHE A 339 -23.09 -8.88 -15.54
CA PHE A 339 -23.18 -9.18 -16.98
C PHE A 339 -22.65 -10.58 -17.36
N LEU A 340 -21.97 -11.27 -16.44
CA LEU A 340 -21.42 -12.62 -16.64
C LEU A 340 -22.36 -13.74 -16.16
N ILE A 341 -23.45 -13.39 -15.47
CA ILE A 341 -24.59 -14.26 -15.13
C ILE A 341 -25.65 -14.14 -16.23
#